data_AF-A0A348YNY6-F1
#
_entry.id   AF-A0A348YNY6-F1
#
_cell.length_a   1.000
_cell.length_b   1.000
_cell.length_c   1.000
_cell.angle_alpha   90.00
_cell.angle_beta   90.00
_cell.angle_gamma   90.00
#
_symmetry.space_group_name_H-M   'P 1'
#
loop_
_entity.id
_entity.type
_entity.pdbx_description
1 polymer ?
#
loop_
_entity_poly.entity_id
_entity_poly.type
_entity_poly.pdbx_seq_one_letter_code
_entity_poly.pdbx_strand_id
1 'polypeptide(L)'
;MYIQIKKSHNNQYIYLVESFRKNDGSIGHRTLKKLGKLDDLLKDDPKALEKLKKEVKTKSAELKGEIKKDVVTRLHSMAKSTRLKKLENGFPQINYSYAVFNFIWSDVLNLDYRLNYLQSRYHSKLKYSLSEVILASLVISILGYDSEDSELIYGPDLGLLGVDYTSEQLKEFLENSQDILNDESMYMLRFIVKQLSSEYDMDFLSSSLTQTGLKLDPETLKKLNMSGSKTTLGSEELLFSKTAGFNQIKSYLKLILMKIISLKLENYTKERFDYSEIRAALREAIVLVYYPLVEGESFLYVKRNNGKNVVLMNKILKSLGMSPLFNVQDKTELGHRLHLKLKDDSKIVPNFIMKKI
;
A
#
# COMPACT_ATOMS: atom_id res chain seq x y z
N MET A 1 -24.09 4.41 -7.42
CA MET A 1 -25.50 4.24 -7.02
C MET A 1 -26.05 2.94 -7.62
N TYR A 2 -27.12 2.39 -7.06
CA TYR A 2 -27.79 1.20 -7.60
C TYR A 2 -29.27 1.15 -7.19
N ILE A 3 -30.05 0.30 -7.86
CA ILE A 3 -31.46 0.05 -7.52
C ILE A 3 -31.54 -1.08 -6.48
N GLN A 4 -32.23 -0.82 -5.37
CA GLN A 4 -32.55 -1.81 -4.34
C GLN A 4 -34.06 -2.04 -4.26
N ILE A 5 -34.46 -3.30 -4.09
CA ILE A 5 -35.87 -3.67 -3.85
C ILE A 5 -36.00 -4.06 -2.38
N LYS A 6 -36.98 -3.48 -1.68
CA LYS A 6 -37.31 -3.89 -0.29
C LYS A 6 -38.75 -4.38 -0.24
N LYS A 7 -38.96 -5.49 0.47
CA LYS A 7 -40.30 -6.02 0.79
C LYS A 7 -40.84 -5.27 2.01
N SER A 8 -42.10 -4.87 1.97
CA SER A 8 -42.86 -4.40 3.13
C SER A 8 -44.27 -4.96 3.05
N HIS A 9 -44.62 -5.81 4.02
CA HIS A 9 -45.84 -6.62 4.00
C HIS A 9 -45.95 -7.40 2.66
N ASN A 10 -47.08 -7.26 1.96
CA ASN A 10 -47.34 -7.89 0.66
C ASN A 10 -46.88 -7.06 -0.55
N ASN A 11 -46.17 -5.94 -0.36
CA ASN A 11 -45.75 -5.07 -1.45
C ASN A 11 -44.23 -5.02 -1.58
N GLN A 12 -43.74 -4.94 -2.83
CA GLN A 12 -42.33 -4.67 -3.14
C GLN A 12 -42.16 -3.21 -3.58
N TYR A 13 -41.17 -2.53 -3.01
CA TYR A 13 -40.87 -1.13 -3.33
C TYR A 13 -39.45 -0.99 -3.89
N ILE A 14 -39.32 -0.07 -4.85
CA ILE A 14 -38.06 0.22 -5.55
C ILE A 14 -37.44 1.48 -4.95
N TYR A 15 -36.14 1.42 -4.68
CA TYR A 15 -35.36 2.51 -4.12
C TYR A 15 -34.10 2.75 -4.96
N LEU A 16 -33.78 4.03 -5.20
CA LEU A 16 -32.46 4.44 -5.63
C LEU A 16 -31.58 4.60 -4.39
N VAL A 17 -30.50 3.85 -4.34
CA VAL A 17 -29.62 3.77 -3.17
C VAL A 17 -28.19 4.14 -3.55
N GLU A 18 -27.55 4.86 -2.65
CA GLU A 18 -26.14 5.12 -2.70
C GLU A 18 -25.44 4.42 -1.54
N SER A 19 -24.44 3.62 -1.87
CA SER A 19 -23.49 3.10 -0.89
C SER A 19 -22.47 4.18 -0.59
N PHE A 20 -22.23 4.42 0.70
CA PHE A 20 -21.16 5.28 1.20
C PHE A 20 -20.43 4.54 2.31
N ARG A 21 -19.20 4.92 2.66
CA ARG A 21 -18.55 4.34 3.86
C ARG A 21 -18.80 5.22 5.06
N LYS A 22 -19.16 4.59 6.19
CA LYS A 22 -19.24 5.24 7.49
C LYS A 22 -17.84 5.47 8.07
N ASN A 23 -17.74 6.28 9.12
CA ASN A 23 -16.47 6.66 9.77
C ASN A 23 -15.66 5.46 10.32
N ASP A 24 -16.30 4.32 10.54
CA ASP A 24 -15.69 3.05 10.99
C ASP A 24 -15.19 2.15 9.82
N GLY A 25 -15.43 2.59 8.58
CA GLY A 25 -15.09 1.87 7.36
C GLY A 25 -16.12 0.82 6.94
N SER A 26 -17.23 0.66 7.67
CA SER A 26 -18.36 -0.18 7.23
C SER A 26 -19.10 0.49 6.07
N ILE A 27 -19.73 -0.33 5.21
CA ILE A 27 -20.55 0.18 4.11
C ILE A 27 -21.91 0.58 4.69
N GLY A 28 -22.21 1.88 4.62
CA GLY A 28 -23.53 2.43 4.82
C GLY A 28 -24.29 2.53 3.50
N HIS A 29 -25.62 2.52 3.58
CA HIS A 29 -26.49 2.73 2.44
C HIS A 29 -27.44 3.89 2.77
N ARG A 30 -27.45 4.93 1.94
CA ARG A 30 -28.48 5.98 2.01
C ARG A 30 -29.46 5.83 0.87
N THR A 31 -30.73 5.93 1.20
CA THR A 31 -31.79 5.97 0.19
C THR A 31 -31.84 7.38 -0.37
N LEU A 32 -31.57 7.53 -1.67
CA LEU A 32 -31.64 8.81 -2.35
C LEU A 32 -33.08 9.14 -2.75
N LYS A 33 -33.81 8.13 -3.23
CA LYS A 33 -35.20 8.30 -3.70
C LYS A 33 -35.99 7.01 -3.61
N LYS A 34 -37.24 7.08 -3.16
CA LYS A 34 -38.24 6.01 -3.31
C LYS A 34 -38.90 6.18 -4.70
N LEU A 35 -38.84 5.14 -5.51
CA LEU A 35 -39.29 5.17 -6.91
C LEU A 35 -40.71 4.60 -7.11
N GLY A 36 -41.30 3.98 -6.08
CA GLY A 36 -42.68 3.47 -6.13
C GLY A 36 -42.76 1.98 -5.85
N LYS A 37 -43.94 1.38 -6.13
CA LYS A 37 -44.15 -0.06 -6.05
C LYS A 37 -43.58 -0.75 -7.30
N LEU A 38 -43.09 -1.96 -7.13
CA LEU A 38 -42.56 -2.77 -8.23
C LEU A 38 -43.66 -3.15 -9.21
N ASP A 39 -44.82 -3.57 -8.70
CA ASP A 39 -45.94 -4.00 -9.55
C ASP A 39 -46.42 -2.87 -10.47
N ASP A 40 -46.48 -1.64 -9.95
CA ASP A 40 -46.84 -0.46 -10.74
C ASP A 40 -45.82 -0.16 -11.84
N LEU A 41 -44.53 -0.41 -11.59
CA LEU A 41 -43.48 -0.23 -12.60
C LEU A 41 -43.53 -1.31 -13.70
N LEU A 42 -43.97 -2.53 -13.36
CA LEU A 42 -44.00 -3.67 -14.27
C LEU A 42 -45.31 -3.81 -15.06
N LYS A 43 -46.37 -3.08 -14.69
CA LYS A 43 -47.69 -3.12 -15.34
C LYS A 43 -47.63 -2.85 -16.85
N ASP A 44 -46.90 -1.81 -17.24
CA ASP A 44 -46.88 -1.36 -18.64
C ASP A 44 -45.65 -1.88 -19.41
N ASP A 45 -44.57 -2.24 -18.70
CA ASP A 45 -43.35 -2.80 -19.29
C ASP A 45 -42.68 -3.82 -18.34
N PRO A 46 -42.78 -5.13 -18.62
CA PRO A 46 -42.14 -6.19 -17.83
C PRO A 46 -40.62 -6.05 -17.72
N LYS A 47 -39.96 -5.30 -18.62
CA LYS A 47 -38.51 -5.05 -18.61
C LYS A 47 -38.13 -3.70 -18.00
N ALA A 48 -39.08 -2.94 -17.47
CA ALA A 48 -38.84 -1.61 -16.91
C ALA A 48 -37.77 -1.61 -15.81
N LEU A 49 -37.77 -2.63 -14.94
CA LEU A 49 -36.78 -2.75 -13.86
C LEU A 49 -35.35 -2.95 -14.40
N GLU A 50 -35.18 -3.76 -15.45
CA GLU A 50 -33.87 -3.98 -16.06
C GLU A 50 -33.37 -2.72 -16.78
N LYS A 51 -34.25 -2.05 -17.52
CA LYS A 51 -33.95 -0.76 -18.15
C LYS A 51 -33.49 0.27 -17.12
N LEU A 52 -34.20 0.38 -16.00
CA LEU A 52 -33.89 1.29 -14.90
C LEU A 52 -32.53 0.97 -14.24
N LYS A 53 -32.24 -0.32 -13.98
CA LYS A 53 -30.92 -0.74 -13.46
C LYS A 53 -29.80 -0.38 -14.43
N LYS A 54 -30.01 -0.58 -15.74
CA LYS A 54 -29.05 -0.27 -16.79
C LYS A 54 -28.82 1.25 -16.86
N GLU A 55 -29.88 2.04 -16.84
CA GLU A 55 -29.80 3.51 -16.84
C GLU A 55 -29.02 4.06 -15.65
N VAL A 56 -29.29 3.58 -14.43
CA VAL A 56 -28.55 3.99 -13.22
C VAL A 56 -27.07 3.63 -13.32
N LYS A 57 -26.75 2.46 -13.91
CA LYS A 57 -25.37 2.04 -14.16
C LYS A 57 -24.68 2.92 -15.19
N THR A 58 -25.36 3.26 -16.29
CA THR A 58 -24.84 4.14 -17.34
C THR A 58 -24.61 5.55 -16.80
N LYS A 59 -25.59 6.16 -16.14
CA LYS A 59 -25.45 7.48 -15.50
C LYS A 59 -24.33 7.49 -14.45
N SER A 60 -24.19 6.43 -13.66
CA SER A 60 -23.07 6.32 -12.72
C SER A 60 -21.70 6.23 -13.43
N ALA A 61 -21.64 5.64 -14.62
CA ALA A 61 -20.42 5.57 -15.43
C ALA A 61 -20.14 6.88 -16.17
N GLU A 62 -21.17 7.57 -16.65
CA GLU A 62 -21.10 8.91 -17.24
C GLU A 62 -20.60 9.92 -16.23
N LEU A 63 -21.14 9.93 -15.00
CA LEU A 63 -20.64 10.79 -13.92
C LEU A 63 -19.15 10.54 -13.65
N LYS A 64 -18.71 9.28 -13.64
CA LYS A 64 -17.29 8.92 -13.53
C LYS A 64 -16.48 9.40 -14.74
N GLY A 65 -17.07 9.42 -15.93
CA GLY A 65 -16.46 9.94 -17.15
C GLY A 65 -16.35 11.47 -17.16
N GLU A 66 -17.35 12.18 -16.63
CA GLU A 66 -17.35 13.63 -16.46
C GLU A 66 -16.30 14.06 -15.43
N ILE A 67 -16.20 13.35 -14.30
CA ILE A 67 -15.10 13.55 -13.34
C ILE A 67 -13.76 13.44 -14.06
N LYS A 68 -13.55 12.43 -14.91
CA LYS A 68 -12.30 12.29 -15.68
C LYS A 68 -12.05 13.47 -16.64
N LYS A 69 -13.08 13.94 -17.36
CA LYS A 69 -12.94 15.10 -18.25
C LYS A 69 -12.61 16.37 -17.47
N ASP A 70 -13.27 16.55 -16.33
CA ASP A 70 -13.03 17.68 -15.44
C ASP A 70 -11.63 17.63 -14.82
N VAL A 71 -11.09 16.44 -14.48
CA VAL A 71 -9.67 16.29 -14.12
C VAL A 71 -8.75 16.74 -15.26
N VAL A 72 -9.02 16.33 -16.51
CA VAL A 72 -8.20 16.72 -17.66
C VAL A 72 -8.25 18.22 -17.92
N THR A 73 -9.43 18.84 -17.79
CA THR A 73 -9.59 20.29 -17.91
C THR A 73 -8.85 21.02 -16.77
N ARG A 74 -8.91 20.49 -15.54
CA ARG A 74 -8.12 21.00 -14.41
C ARG A 74 -6.61 20.89 -14.65
N LEU A 75 -6.12 19.76 -15.18
CA LEU A 75 -4.71 19.59 -15.56
C LEU A 75 -4.25 20.68 -16.54
N HIS A 76 -5.08 21.01 -17.53
CA HIS A 76 -4.79 22.05 -18.50
C HIS A 76 -4.85 23.48 -17.93
N SER A 77 -5.77 23.76 -17.00
CA SER A 77 -5.84 25.07 -16.34
C SER A 77 -4.69 25.28 -15.34
N MET A 78 -4.25 24.21 -14.68
CA MET A 78 -3.12 24.26 -13.76
C MET A 78 -1.78 24.47 -14.46
N ALA A 79 -1.52 23.85 -15.61
CA ALA A 79 -0.32 24.11 -16.41
C ALA A 79 -0.11 25.60 -16.76
N LYS A 80 -1.17 26.41 -16.68
CA LYS A 80 -1.15 27.86 -16.94
C LYS A 80 -1.06 28.73 -15.66
N SER A 81 -1.13 28.16 -14.47
CA SER A 81 -1.16 28.93 -13.21
C SER A 81 0.24 29.28 -12.70
N THR A 82 0.42 30.51 -12.23
CA THR A 82 1.65 31.03 -11.59
C THR A 82 2.00 30.35 -10.28
N ARG A 83 1.07 29.60 -9.66
CA ARG A 83 1.28 28.88 -8.38
C ARG A 83 2.26 27.72 -8.53
N LEU A 84 2.35 27.12 -9.72
CA LEU A 84 3.35 26.08 -10.05
C LEU A 84 4.78 26.62 -10.17
N LYS A 85 4.98 27.93 -10.37
CA LYS A 85 6.32 28.52 -10.37
C LYS A 85 7.00 28.45 -8.99
N LYS A 86 6.25 28.17 -7.92
CA LYS A 86 6.77 27.95 -6.56
C LYS A 86 7.10 26.49 -6.23
N LEU A 87 6.65 25.53 -7.05
CA LEU A 87 7.07 24.13 -6.91
C LEU A 87 8.37 23.98 -7.69
N GLU A 88 9.50 24.29 -7.04
CA GLU A 88 10.84 24.19 -7.65
C GLU A 88 11.12 22.78 -8.22
N ASN A 89 10.46 21.73 -7.70
CA ASN A 89 10.71 20.32 -8.02
C ASN A 89 9.49 19.52 -8.57
N GLY A 90 8.39 20.18 -8.97
CA GLY A 90 7.19 19.51 -9.52
C GLY A 90 6.17 19.03 -8.48
N PHE A 91 5.21 18.18 -8.88
CA PHE A 91 4.15 17.70 -7.97
C PHE A 91 4.70 16.68 -6.95
N PRO A 92 4.26 16.72 -5.68
CA PRO A 92 4.67 15.74 -4.69
C PRO A 92 4.36 14.31 -5.11
N GLN A 93 5.27 13.39 -4.77
CA GLN A 93 5.23 11.99 -5.16
C GLN A 93 5.00 11.12 -3.94
N ILE A 94 4.10 10.14 -4.06
CA ILE A 94 3.82 9.16 -3.00
C ILE A 94 4.00 7.76 -3.57
N ASN A 95 4.89 6.99 -2.96
CA ASN A 95 5.06 5.59 -3.33
C ASN A 95 3.99 4.73 -2.64
N TYR A 96 3.13 4.09 -3.45
CA TYR A 96 2.02 3.26 -2.99
C TYR A 96 2.41 1.78 -2.80
N SER A 97 3.63 1.36 -3.14
CA SER A 97 4.12 0.02 -2.78
C SER A 97 4.19 -0.19 -1.28
N TYR A 98 4.25 0.89 -0.47
CA TYR A 98 4.10 0.78 0.98
C TYR A 98 2.84 0.02 1.39
N ALA A 99 1.74 0.14 0.65
CA ALA A 99 0.52 -0.64 0.90
C ALA A 99 0.74 -2.16 0.74
N VAL A 100 1.57 -2.59 -0.22
CA VAL A 100 1.96 -3.99 -0.41
C VAL A 100 2.76 -4.48 0.78
N PHE A 101 3.76 -3.71 1.20
CA PHE A 101 4.58 -4.07 2.36
C PHE A 101 3.76 -4.08 3.66
N ASN A 102 2.87 -3.13 3.85
CA ASN A 102 1.98 -3.07 5.00
C ASN A 102 1.03 -4.27 5.05
N PHE A 103 0.47 -4.69 3.90
CA PHE A 103 -0.33 -5.91 3.85
C PHE A 103 0.46 -7.16 4.23
N ILE A 104 1.71 -7.30 3.75
CA ILE A 104 2.54 -8.44 4.15
C ILE A 104 2.87 -8.36 5.66
N TRP A 105 3.20 -7.17 6.14
CA TRP A 105 3.56 -6.94 7.53
C TRP A 105 2.41 -7.24 8.50
N SER A 106 1.21 -6.76 8.19
CA SER A 106 0.02 -6.89 9.03
C SER A 106 -0.76 -8.18 8.79
N ASP A 107 -1.08 -8.49 7.53
CA ASP A 107 -2.03 -9.57 7.20
C ASP A 107 -1.35 -10.92 6.97
N VAL A 108 -0.08 -10.94 6.55
CA VAL A 108 0.67 -12.20 6.32
C VAL A 108 1.54 -12.54 7.52
N LEU A 109 2.32 -11.58 8.02
CA LEU A 109 3.28 -11.80 9.10
C LEU A 109 2.71 -11.46 10.47
N ASN A 110 1.64 -10.68 10.56
CA ASN A 110 1.02 -10.22 11.81
C ASN A 110 2.03 -9.56 12.78
N LEU A 111 3.03 -8.88 12.22
CA LEU A 111 4.11 -8.25 12.97
C LEU A 111 3.69 -6.93 13.61
N ASP A 112 2.74 -6.23 13.01
CA ASP A 112 2.12 -5.04 13.62
C ASP A 112 1.48 -5.39 14.96
N TYR A 113 0.70 -6.47 15.03
CA TYR A 113 0.11 -6.95 16.27
C TYR A 113 1.19 -7.26 17.32
N ARG A 114 2.23 -8.01 16.94
CA ARG A 114 3.32 -8.39 17.85
C ARG A 114 4.05 -7.15 18.39
N LEU A 115 4.41 -6.21 17.53
CA LEU A 115 5.16 -5.01 17.91
C LEU A 115 4.29 -4.01 18.67
N ASN A 116 3.00 -3.88 18.34
CA ASN A 116 2.07 -3.07 19.10
C ASN A 116 1.82 -3.65 20.50
N TYR A 117 1.76 -4.99 20.62
CA TYR A 117 1.71 -5.66 21.92
C TYR A 117 2.97 -5.38 22.74
N LEU A 118 4.16 -5.55 22.14
CA LEU A 118 5.43 -5.27 22.78
C LEU A 118 5.52 -3.81 23.26
N GLN A 119 5.18 -2.86 22.39
CA GLN A 119 5.19 -1.44 22.71
C GLN A 119 4.20 -1.12 23.83
N SER A 120 2.93 -1.52 23.70
CA SER A 120 1.91 -1.21 24.70
C SER A 120 2.19 -1.83 26.07
N ARG A 121 2.77 -3.04 26.10
CA ARG A 121 3.03 -3.77 27.35
C ARG A 121 4.33 -3.37 28.04
N TYR A 122 5.40 -3.08 27.29
CA TYR A 122 6.75 -2.91 27.84
C TYR A 122 7.38 -1.55 27.52
N HIS A 123 6.94 -0.86 26.46
CA HIS A 123 7.54 0.40 25.99
C HIS A 123 6.49 1.49 25.73
N SER A 124 5.48 1.60 26.60
CA SER A 124 4.34 2.50 26.43
C SER A 124 4.69 3.99 26.43
N LYS A 125 5.92 4.34 26.84
CA LYS A 125 6.45 5.72 26.83
C LYS A 125 6.88 6.20 25.44
N LEU A 126 7.03 5.30 24.46
CA LEU A 126 7.38 5.67 23.09
C LEU A 126 6.29 6.55 22.48
N LYS A 127 6.69 7.69 21.91
CA LYS A 127 5.79 8.69 21.31
C LYS A 127 5.57 8.48 19.80
N TYR A 128 6.06 7.37 19.27
CA TYR A 128 5.96 6.97 17.87
C TYR A 128 5.50 5.51 17.79
N SER A 129 5.03 5.08 16.62
CA SER A 129 4.68 3.67 16.39
C SER A 129 5.93 2.86 16.06
N LEU A 130 6.30 1.92 16.94
CA LEU A 130 7.44 1.03 16.73
C LEU A 130 7.28 0.24 15.42
N SER A 131 6.07 -0.30 15.18
CA SER A 131 5.76 -1.07 13.98
C SER A 131 5.93 -0.24 12.70
N GLU A 132 5.37 0.97 12.66
CA GLU A 132 5.43 1.81 11.46
C GLU A 132 6.86 2.29 11.18
N VAL A 133 7.61 2.70 12.20
CA VAL A 133 9.01 3.17 12.05
C VAL A 133 9.88 2.07 11.47
N ILE A 134 9.75 0.83 11.96
CA ILE A 134 10.51 -0.32 11.45
C ILE A 134 10.13 -0.60 10.00
N LEU A 135 8.83 -0.71 9.70
CA LEU A 135 8.37 -1.03 8.37
C LEU A 135 8.78 0.05 7.36
N ALA A 136 8.55 1.34 7.67
CA ALA A 136 8.92 2.45 6.81
C ALA A 136 10.42 2.45 6.50
N SER A 137 11.26 2.25 7.53
CA SER A 137 12.72 2.17 7.36
C SER A 137 13.15 0.99 6.50
N LEU A 138 12.52 -0.17 6.64
CA LEU A 138 12.76 -1.33 5.78
C LEU A 138 12.38 -1.03 4.34
N VAL A 139 11.21 -0.43 4.11
CA VAL A 139 10.71 -0.09 2.77
C VAL A 139 11.62 0.93 2.09
N ILE A 140 11.99 2.03 2.77
CA ILE A 140 12.92 3.04 2.22
C ILE A 140 14.20 2.36 1.72
N SER A 141 14.78 1.48 2.54
CA SER A 141 16.02 0.80 2.21
C SER A 141 15.84 -0.26 1.11
N ILE A 142 14.73 -1.02 1.11
CA ILE A 142 14.39 -1.94 0.00
C ILE A 142 14.26 -1.17 -1.30
N LEU A 143 13.61 0.00 -1.30
CA LEU A 143 13.43 0.82 -2.50
C LEU A 143 14.71 1.56 -2.90
N GLY A 144 15.69 1.68 -1.99
CA GLY A 144 16.94 2.42 -2.19
C GLY A 144 16.74 3.93 -2.17
N TYR A 145 15.75 4.42 -1.42
CA TYR A 145 15.45 5.84 -1.31
C TYR A 145 16.35 6.58 -0.29
N ASP A 146 17.22 5.85 0.39
CA ASP A 146 18.26 6.32 1.31
C ASP A 146 19.65 6.43 0.64
N SER A 147 19.78 6.05 -0.64
CA SER A 147 21.04 6.11 -1.39
C SER A 147 21.23 7.46 -2.06
N GLU A 148 22.43 8.03 -1.91
CA GLU A 148 22.83 9.30 -2.57
C GLU A 148 22.82 9.21 -4.10
N ASP A 149 23.04 8.01 -4.66
CA ASP A 149 23.03 7.75 -6.10
C ASP A 149 21.62 7.54 -6.68
N SER A 150 20.58 7.64 -5.84
CA SER A 150 19.20 7.40 -6.26
C SER A 150 18.57 8.66 -6.87
N GLU A 151 18.00 8.53 -8.08
CA GLU A 151 17.14 9.58 -8.66
C GLU A 151 15.86 9.85 -7.84
N LEU A 152 15.51 8.95 -6.93
CA LEU A 152 14.33 9.04 -6.07
C LEU A 152 14.79 8.95 -4.62
N ILE A 153 14.72 10.05 -3.89
CA ILE A 153 15.19 10.16 -2.51
C ILE A 153 14.00 10.41 -1.59
N TYR A 154 13.90 9.65 -0.50
CA TYR A 154 12.83 9.85 0.48
C TYR A 154 13.02 11.19 1.18
N GLY A 155 11.97 12.01 1.20
CA GLY A 155 12.07 13.35 1.73
C GLY A 155 10.96 14.27 1.25
N PRO A 156 11.20 15.58 1.17
CA PRO A 156 10.14 16.58 1.02
C PRO A 156 9.28 16.44 -0.24
N ASP A 157 9.80 15.81 -1.29
CA ASP A 157 9.13 15.67 -2.59
C ASP A 157 8.66 14.24 -2.88
N LEU A 158 9.15 13.25 -2.10
CA LEU A 158 8.80 11.83 -2.23
C LEU A 158 8.57 11.20 -0.86
N GLY A 159 7.32 10.82 -0.61
CA GLY A 159 6.90 10.13 0.61
C GLY A 159 6.47 8.69 0.35
N LEU A 160 6.25 7.96 1.44
CA LEU A 160 5.57 6.67 1.43
C LEU A 160 4.10 6.89 1.81
N LEU A 161 3.21 6.11 1.22
CA LEU A 161 1.77 6.24 1.45
C LEU A 161 1.42 6.12 2.94
N GLY A 162 0.92 7.21 3.52
CA GLY A 162 0.45 7.26 4.90
C GLY A 162 1.54 7.24 5.99
N VAL A 163 2.81 7.41 5.63
CA VAL A 163 3.94 7.44 6.57
C VAL A 163 4.29 8.88 6.92
N ASP A 164 3.95 9.33 8.13
CA ASP A 164 4.15 10.71 8.55
C ASP A 164 5.40 10.94 9.40
N TYR A 165 6.55 10.44 8.92
CA TYR A 165 7.85 10.64 9.55
C TYR A 165 8.85 11.17 8.54
N THR A 166 9.58 12.24 8.87
CA THR A 166 10.70 12.70 8.04
C THR A 166 11.87 11.71 8.08
N SER A 167 12.82 11.85 7.16
CA SER A 167 14.04 11.04 7.15
C SER A 167 14.80 11.12 8.47
N GLU A 168 14.87 12.31 9.07
CA GLU A 168 15.52 12.55 10.36
C GLU A 168 14.78 11.86 11.50
N GLN A 169 13.44 12.00 11.53
CA GLN A 169 12.62 11.34 12.56
C GLN A 169 12.71 9.82 12.48
N LEU A 170 12.67 9.25 11.27
CA LEU A 170 12.84 7.82 11.08
C LEU A 170 14.20 7.34 11.58
N LYS A 171 15.28 8.06 11.26
CA LYS A 171 16.62 7.73 11.75
C LYS A 171 16.68 7.76 13.28
N GLU A 172 16.24 8.84 13.90
CA GLU A 172 16.22 9.02 15.36
C GLU A 172 15.37 7.92 16.04
N PHE A 173 14.15 7.68 15.58
CA PHE A 173 13.26 6.70 16.19
C PHE A 173 13.74 5.27 16.02
N LEU A 174 14.43 5.00 14.91
CA LEU A 174 15.01 3.70 14.63
C LEU A 174 16.24 3.43 15.51
N GLU A 175 17.09 4.44 15.75
CA GLU A 175 18.17 4.39 16.74
C GLU A 175 17.61 4.14 18.15
N ASN A 176 16.57 4.87 18.54
CA ASN A 176 15.88 4.69 19.83
C ASN A 176 15.18 3.31 19.98
N SER A 177 14.91 2.62 18.87
CA SER A 177 14.28 1.29 18.86
C SER A 177 15.29 0.13 18.84
N GLN A 178 16.58 0.43 18.73
CA GLN A 178 17.61 -0.57 18.45
C GLN A 178 17.71 -1.62 19.56
N ASP A 179 17.75 -1.21 20.82
CA ASP A 179 17.84 -2.12 21.96
C ASP A 179 16.62 -3.04 22.06
N ILE A 180 15.43 -2.47 21.85
CA ILE A 180 14.16 -3.21 21.84
C ILE A 180 14.20 -4.33 20.80
N LEU A 181 14.67 -4.02 19.58
CA LEU A 181 14.72 -4.99 18.49
C LEU A 181 15.87 -5.99 18.63
N ASN A 182 16.98 -5.61 19.27
CA ASN A 182 18.03 -6.54 19.63
C ASN A 182 17.49 -7.61 20.58
N ASP A 183 16.82 -7.19 21.65
CA ASP A 183 16.28 -8.07 22.68
C ASP A 183 15.16 -8.97 22.13
N GLU A 184 14.33 -8.45 21.23
CA GLU A 184 13.18 -9.19 20.67
C GLU A 184 13.50 -9.94 19.37
N SER A 185 14.70 -9.80 18.83
CA SER A 185 15.12 -10.36 17.52
C SER A 185 14.76 -11.85 17.36
N MET A 186 15.14 -12.68 18.33
CA MET A 186 14.87 -14.12 18.30
C MET A 186 13.39 -14.46 18.45
N TYR A 187 12.65 -13.70 19.26
CA TYR A 187 11.22 -13.91 19.43
C TYR A 187 10.45 -13.51 18.16
N MET A 188 10.84 -12.42 17.51
CA MET A 188 10.28 -12.01 16.22
C MET A 188 10.56 -13.06 15.14
N LEU A 189 11.79 -13.58 15.03
CA LEU A 189 12.10 -14.62 14.04
C LEU A 189 11.28 -15.89 14.28
N ARG A 190 11.19 -16.36 15.53
CA ARG A 190 10.35 -17.52 15.89
C ARG A 190 8.88 -17.27 15.55
N PHE A 191 8.39 -16.07 15.81
CA PHE A 191 7.02 -15.68 15.48
C PHE A 191 6.79 -15.73 13.96
N ILE A 192 7.69 -15.14 13.17
CA ILE A 192 7.61 -15.16 11.70
C ILE A 192 7.66 -16.58 11.16
N VAL A 193 8.58 -17.41 11.64
CA VAL A 193 8.67 -18.81 11.20
C VAL A 193 7.39 -19.56 11.51
N LYS A 194 6.78 -19.33 12.69
CA LYS A 194 5.48 -19.92 13.02
C LYS A 194 4.38 -19.48 12.06
N GLN A 195 4.34 -18.21 11.64
CA GLN A 195 3.36 -17.74 10.65
C GLN A 195 3.59 -18.36 9.27
N LEU A 196 4.85 -18.55 8.87
CA LEU A 196 5.20 -19.00 7.52
C LEU A 196 5.24 -20.52 7.38
N SER A 197 5.46 -21.26 8.46
CA SER A 197 5.67 -22.73 8.46
C SER A 197 4.52 -23.56 7.88
N SER A 198 3.34 -22.97 7.69
CA SER A 198 2.18 -23.63 7.09
C SER A 198 1.91 -23.24 5.63
N GLU A 199 2.50 -22.16 5.11
CA GLU A 199 2.05 -21.53 3.86
C GLU A 199 3.17 -21.20 2.86
N TYR A 200 4.42 -21.09 3.32
CA TYR A 200 5.57 -20.79 2.46
C TYR A 200 6.68 -21.79 2.77
N ASP A 201 7.16 -22.50 1.76
CA ASP A 201 8.25 -23.48 1.85
C ASP A 201 9.57 -22.77 2.25
N MET A 202 9.74 -22.54 3.56
CA MET A 202 10.76 -21.69 4.17
C MET A 202 11.80 -22.50 4.96
N ASP A 203 12.19 -23.67 4.43
CA ASP A 203 13.21 -24.54 5.01
C ASP A 203 14.55 -23.84 5.31
N PHE A 204 14.82 -22.70 4.65
CA PHE A 204 16.02 -21.90 4.93
C PHE A 204 15.95 -21.14 6.27
N LEU A 205 14.75 -20.82 6.77
CA LEU A 205 14.60 -20.14 8.07
C LEU A 205 14.74 -21.14 9.22
N SER A 206 14.28 -22.39 9.04
CA SER A 206 14.41 -23.44 10.04
C SER A 206 15.87 -23.88 10.22
N SER A 207 16.65 -23.99 9.14
CA SER A 207 18.10 -24.25 9.19
C SER A 207 18.90 -23.09 9.82
N SER A 208 18.51 -21.84 9.56
CA SER A 208 19.15 -20.66 10.15
C SER A 208 18.92 -20.53 11.67
N LEU A 209 17.78 -21.03 12.17
CA LEU A 209 17.44 -21.01 13.60
C LEU A 209 18.12 -22.13 14.41
N THR A 210 18.55 -23.21 13.77
CA THR A 210 19.21 -24.35 14.45
C THR A 210 20.71 -24.13 14.68
N GLN A 211 21.33 -23.14 14.03
CA GLN A 211 22.76 -22.82 14.11
C GLN A 211 23.06 -21.50 14.85
N THR A 212 22.43 -21.26 16.00
CA THR A 212 22.71 -20.05 16.81
C THR A 212 24.09 -20.10 17.47
N GLY A 213 25.09 -19.80 16.65
CA GLY A 213 26.49 -19.42 16.89
C GLY A 213 27.05 -18.75 15.61
N LEU A 214 26.16 -18.03 14.92
CA LEU A 214 26.03 -17.71 13.49
C LEU A 214 27.29 -17.66 12.59
N LYS A 215 27.34 -18.63 11.66
CA LYS A 215 27.78 -18.44 10.27
C LYS A 215 26.67 -18.99 9.37
N LEU A 216 26.20 -18.21 8.40
CA LEU A 216 25.37 -18.76 7.32
C LEU A 216 26.24 -19.73 6.52
N ASP A 217 25.82 -20.99 6.44
CA ASP A 217 26.57 -21.95 5.64
C ASP A 217 26.46 -21.59 4.13
N PRO A 218 27.51 -21.83 3.33
CA PRO A 218 27.53 -21.50 1.91
C PRO A 218 26.42 -22.16 1.07
N GLU A 219 25.84 -23.26 1.55
CA GLU A 219 24.77 -24.00 0.89
C GLU A 219 23.41 -23.33 1.12
N THR A 220 23.15 -22.81 2.32
CA THR A 220 22.01 -21.94 2.62
C THR A 220 22.13 -20.62 1.86
N LEU A 221 23.33 -20.04 1.75
CA LEU A 221 23.62 -18.90 0.86
C LEU A 221 23.41 -19.25 -0.62
N LYS A 222 23.66 -20.49 -1.06
CA LYS A 222 23.33 -20.96 -2.42
C LYS A 222 21.83 -21.15 -2.65
N LYS A 223 21.08 -21.60 -1.63
CA LYS A 223 19.61 -21.68 -1.66
C LYS A 223 18.94 -20.29 -1.64
N LEU A 224 19.60 -19.32 -1.01
CA LEU A 224 19.22 -17.91 -0.98
C LEU A 224 19.73 -17.11 -2.19
N ASN A 225 20.83 -17.54 -2.81
CA ASN A 225 21.30 -17.03 -4.09
C ASN A 225 20.33 -17.47 -5.18
N MET A 226 19.31 -16.64 -5.35
CA MET A 226 18.55 -16.57 -6.58
C MET A 226 19.55 -16.25 -7.71
N SER A 227 19.87 -17.26 -8.50
CA SER A 227 20.78 -17.17 -9.63
C SER A 227 20.24 -16.16 -10.65
N GLY A 228 20.80 -14.96 -10.64
CA GLY A 228 20.49 -13.83 -11.52
C GLY A 228 21.20 -12.56 -11.07
N SER A 229 22.53 -12.52 -11.19
CA SER A 229 23.38 -11.34 -10.86
C SER A 229 22.93 -10.10 -11.66
N LYS A 230 22.83 -8.87 -11.14
CA LYS A 230 23.87 -8.03 -10.51
C LYS A 230 23.27 -6.88 -9.67
N THR A 231 22.63 -7.20 -8.55
CA THR A 231 22.54 -6.27 -7.40
C THR A 231 22.68 -7.13 -6.16
N THR A 232 23.92 -7.36 -5.77
CA THR A 232 24.30 -7.93 -4.49
C THR A 232 23.89 -6.94 -3.40
N LEU A 233 23.02 -7.36 -2.46
CA LEU A 233 23.23 -6.95 -1.07
C LEU A 233 24.71 -7.24 -0.79
N GLY A 234 25.47 -6.22 -0.40
CA GLY A 234 26.91 -6.37 -0.27
C GLY A 234 27.21 -7.51 0.68
N SER A 235 28.12 -8.41 0.34
CA SER A 235 28.60 -9.46 1.26
C SER A 235 29.15 -8.87 2.57
N GLU A 236 29.53 -7.59 2.57
CA GLU A 236 29.91 -6.81 3.75
C GLU A 236 28.73 -6.39 4.65
N GLU A 237 27.51 -6.25 4.11
CA GLU A 237 26.29 -5.97 4.89
C GLU A 237 25.83 -7.17 5.74
N LEU A 238 26.47 -8.34 5.53
CA LEU A 238 26.18 -9.62 6.19
C LEU A 238 27.26 -10.02 7.23
N LEU A 239 28.20 -9.13 7.58
CA LEU A 239 29.27 -9.43 8.54
C LEU A 239 28.82 -9.33 10.01
N PHE A 240 29.09 -10.39 10.76
CA PHE A 240 28.58 -10.65 12.12
C PHE A 240 29.52 -10.12 13.22
N SER A 241 28.95 -9.43 14.22
CA SER A 241 29.57 -9.25 15.54
C SER A 241 28.48 -9.31 16.63
N LYS A 242 28.84 -9.54 17.91
CA LYS A 242 27.87 -9.61 19.03
C LYS A 242 27.05 -8.31 19.23
N THR A 243 27.44 -7.21 18.58
CA THR A 243 26.72 -5.93 18.51
C THR A 243 25.74 -5.83 17.33
N ALA A 244 25.57 -6.89 16.53
CA ALA A 244 24.91 -6.86 15.20
C ALA A 244 23.45 -7.37 15.14
N GLY A 245 22.75 -7.56 16.26
CA GLY A 245 21.38 -8.13 16.26
C GLY A 245 20.36 -7.35 15.40
N PHE A 246 20.41 -6.02 15.49
CA PHE A 246 19.45 -5.12 14.86
C PHE A 246 19.60 -5.01 13.34
N ASN A 247 20.83 -4.81 12.86
CA ASN A 247 21.10 -4.74 11.42
C ASN A 247 20.87 -6.10 10.76
N GLN A 248 21.12 -7.18 11.50
CA GLN A 248 20.85 -8.53 11.06
C GLN A 248 19.34 -8.81 10.93
N ILE A 249 18.54 -8.51 11.96
CA ILE A 249 17.08 -8.71 11.88
C ILE A 249 16.46 -7.87 10.77
N LYS A 250 16.93 -6.64 10.57
CA LYS A 250 16.51 -5.80 9.43
C LYS A 250 16.78 -6.50 8.11
N SER A 251 17.98 -7.03 7.93
CA SER A 251 18.35 -7.73 6.69
C SER A 251 17.47 -8.95 6.44
N TYR A 252 17.17 -9.74 7.48
CA TYR A 252 16.22 -10.85 7.37
C TYR A 252 14.81 -10.39 7.01
N LEU A 253 14.31 -9.34 7.66
CA LEU A 253 12.98 -8.81 7.35
C LEU A 253 12.88 -8.31 5.91
N LYS A 254 13.91 -7.63 5.39
CA LYS A 254 13.96 -7.22 3.97
C LYS A 254 13.85 -8.42 3.03
N LEU A 255 14.65 -9.46 3.28
CA LEU A 255 14.66 -10.69 2.49
C LEU A 255 13.31 -11.41 2.55
N ILE A 256 12.72 -11.54 3.74
CA ILE A 256 11.43 -12.19 3.95
C ILE A 256 10.32 -11.45 3.22
N LEU A 257 10.23 -10.13 3.38
CA LEU A 257 9.23 -9.30 2.70
C LEU A 257 9.29 -9.49 1.18
N MET A 258 10.49 -9.39 0.61
CA MET A 258 10.68 -9.53 -0.84
C MET A 258 10.45 -10.96 -1.33
N LYS A 259 10.83 -11.97 -0.54
CA LYS A 259 10.59 -13.38 -0.87
C LYS A 259 9.09 -13.69 -0.90
N ILE A 260 8.31 -13.15 0.03
CA ILE A 260 6.85 -13.30 0.04
C ILE A 260 6.23 -12.68 -1.22
N ILE A 261 6.68 -11.49 -1.63
CA ILE A 261 6.23 -10.85 -2.88
C ILE A 261 6.56 -11.75 -4.08
N SER A 262 7.81 -12.21 -4.19
CA SER A 262 8.26 -13.10 -5.27
C SER A 262 7.43 -14.39 -5.31
N LEU A 263 7.25 -15.09 -4.19
CA LEU A 263 6.49 -16.34 -4.14
C LEU A 263 5.02 -16.15 -4.53
N LYS A 264 4.35 -15.10 -4.01
CA LYS A 264 2.95 -14.83 -4.38
C LYS A 264 2.83 -14.47 -5.86
N LEU A 265 3.76 -13.68 -6.39
CA LEU A 265 3.79 -13.30 -7.79
C LEU A 265 4.03 -14.52 -8.70
N GLU A 266 5.01 -15.37 -8.39
CA GLU A 266 5.32 -16.61 -9.11
C GLU A 266 4.12 -17.58 -9.08
N ASN A 267 3.49 -17.73 -7.92
CA ASN A 267 2.32 -18.59 -7.78
C ASN A 267 1.12 -18.08 -8.60
N TYR A 268 0.94 -16.77 -8.70
CA TYR A 268 -0.13 -16.13 -9.45
C TYR A 268 0.09 -16.16 -10.96
N THR A 269 1.32 -15.92 -11.42
CA THR A 269 1.65 -15.76 -12.85
C THR A 269 2.17 -17.03 -13.51
N LYS A 270 2.71 -17.96 -12.73
CA LYS A 270 3.52 -19.10 -13.19
C LYS A 270 4.82 -18.70 -13.92
N GLU A 271 5.28 -17.47 -13.71
CA GLU A 271 6.51 -16.90 -14.27
C GLU A 271 7.50 -16.60 -13.13
N ARG A 272 8.80 -16.75 -13.37
CA ARG A 272 9.85 -16.29 -12.45
C ARG A 272 10.25 -14.86 -12.76
N PHE A 273 10.54 -14.07 -11.72
CA PHE A 273 10.95 -12.68 -11.83
C PHE A 273 12.22 -12.44 -11.04
N ASP A 274 13.09 -11.60 -11.58
CA ASP A 274 14.30 -11.21 -10.86
C ASP A 274 13.95 -10.25 -9.72
N TYR A 275 14.72 -10.33 -8.63
CA TYR A 275 14.57 -9.44 -7.49
C TYR A 275 14.68 -7.96 -7.90
N SER A 276 15.61 -7.66 -8.83
CA SER A 276 15.83 -6.31 -9.35
C SER A 276 14.61 -5.78 -10.11
N GLU A 277 13.89 -6.64 -10.85
CA GLU A 277 12.67 -6.28 -11.56
C GLU A 277 11.52 -6.00 -10.60
N ILE A 278 11.32 -6.86 -9.61
CA ILE A 278 10.32 -6.67 -8.55
C ILE A 278 10.62 -5.36 -7.80
N ARG A 279 11.87 -5.16 -7.38
CA ARG A 279 12.31 -3.94 -6.70
C ARG A 279 12.08 -2.70 -7.56
N ALA A 280 12.43 -2.74 -8.85
CA ALA A 280 12.20 -1.62 -9.77
C ALA A 280 10.70 -1.30 -9.92
N ALA A 281 9.84 -2.32 -10.01
CA ALA A 281 8.39 -2.14 -10.07
C ALA A 281 7.82 -1.50 -8.78
N LEU A 282 8.29 -1.93 -7.61
CA LEU A 282 7.90 -1.37 -6.31
C LEU A 282 8.42 0.06 -6.15
N ARG A 283 9.68 0.32 -6.56
CA ARG A 283 10.31 1.65 -6.52
C ARG A 283 9.60 2.65 -7.42
N GLU A 284 9.11 2.21 -8.56
CA GLU A 284 8.38 3.04 -9.53
C GLU A 284 6.87 3.08 -9.30
N ALA A 285 6.37 2.48 -8.22
CA ALA A 285 4.97 2.49 -7.82
C ALA A 285 4.57 3.83 -7.21
N ILE A 286 4.57 4.88 -8.02
CA ILE A 286 4.35 6.27 -7.59
C ILE A 286 2.98 6.79 -8.05
N VAL A 287 2.31 7.54 -7.18
CA VAL A 287 1.24 8.47 -7.54
C VAL A 287 1.71 9.91 -7.33
N LEU A 288 1.37 10.79 -8.27
CA LEU A 288 1.53 12.22 -8.12
C LEU A 288 0.32 12.77 -7.38
N VAL A 289 0.58 13.63 -6.40
CA VAL A 289 -0.45 14.28 -5.59
C VAL A 289 -0.88 15.57 -6.26
N TYR A 290 -2.13 15.62 -6.67
CA TYR A 290 -2.73 16.79 -7.28
C TYR A 290 -3.74 17.40 -6.31
N TYR A 291 -3.38 18.57 -5.79
CA TYR A 291 -4.16 19.28 -4.79
C TYR A 291 -5.26 20.13 -5.46
N PRO A 292 -6.43 20.23 -4.81
CA PRO A 292 -7.51 21.07 -5.30
C PRO A 292 -7.13 22.56 -5.24
N LEU A 293 -7.46 23.31 -6.29
CA LEU A 293 -7.29 24.77 -6.30
C LEU A 293 -8.43 25.52 -5.61
N VAL A 294 -9.59 24.86 -5.51
CA VAL A 294 -10.83 25.40 -4.94
C VAL A 294 -11.12 24.69 -3.63
N GLU A 295 -11.45 25.47 -2.60
CA GLU A 295 -11.79 24.96 -1.28
C GLU A 295 -13.02 24.03 -1.35
N GLY A 296 -12.91 22.82 -0.81
CA GLY A 296 -13.96 21.80 -0.82
C GLY A 296 -13.85 20.73 -1.92
N GLU A 297 -12.93 20.86 -2.87
CA GLU A 297 -12.63 19.78 -3.83
C GLU A 297 -11.72 18.69 -3.23
N SER A 298 -11.77 17.49 -3.80
CA SER A 298 -10.96 16.35 -3.34
C SER A 298 -9.60 16.30 -4.05
N PHE A 299 -8.59 15.80 -3.33
CA PHE A 299 -7.29 15.47 -3.92
C PHE A 299 -7.44 14.39 -5.00
N LEU A 300 -6.60 14.50 -6.01
CA LEU A 300 -6.48 13.52 -7.08
C LEU A 300 -5.10 12.89 -7.06
N TYR A 301 -5.07 11.59 -7.28
CA TYR A 301 -3.86 10.78 -7.30
C TYR A 301 -3.65 10.24 -8.70
N VAL A 302 -2.62 10.74 -9.37
CA VAL A 302 -2.30 10.39 -10.75
C VAL A 302 -1.19 9.34 -10.76
N LYS A 303 -1.48 8.13 -11.22
CA LYS A 303 -0.48 7.06 -11.30
C LYS A 303 0.60 7.43 -12.33
N ARG A 304 1.86 7.37 -11.91
CA ARG A 304 3.00 7.54 -12.81
C ARG A 304 3.07 6.35 -13.77
N ASN A 305 3.03 6.61 -15.08
CA ASN A 305 3.08 5.55 -16.09
C ASN A 305 4.52 5.22 -16.46
N ASN A 306 5.05 4.14 -15.89
CA ASN A 306 6.44 3.70 -16.07
C ASN A 306 6.54 2.41 -16.91
N GLY A 307 5.66 2.23 -17.90
CA GLY A 307 5.75 1.14 -18.88
C GLY A 307 5.77 -0.26 -18.24
N LYS A 308 6.88 -1.00 -18.43
CA LYS A 308 7.02 -2.39 -17.93
C LYS A 308 6.85 -2.50 -16.41
N ASN A 309 7.31 -1.50 -15.65
CA ASN A 309 7.24 -1.52 -14.18
C ASN A 309 5.80 -1.42 -13.69
N VAL A 310 4.94 -0.69 -14.41
CA VAL A 310 3.50 -0.61 -14.09
C VAL A 310 2.80 -1.94 -14.36
N VAL A 311 3.17 -2.64 -15.43
CA VAL A 311 2.62 -3.97 -15.74
C VAL A 311 2.99 -4.95 -14.64
N LEU A 312 4.25 -4.98 -14.22
CA LEU A 312 4.72 -5.85 -13.14
C LEU A 312 4.08 -5.47 -11.80
N MET A 313 3.99 -4.19 -11.45
CA MET A 313 3.32 -3.74 -10.23
C MET A 313 1.83 -4.14 -10.21
N ASN A 314 1.15 -4.09 -11.35
CA ASN A 314 -0.23 -4.59 -11.44
C ASN A 314 -0.33 -6.10 -11.19
N LYS A 315 0.65 -6.90 -11.67
CA LYS A 315 0.73 -8.34 -11.36
C LYS A 315 0.98 -8.55 -9.85
N ILE A 316 1.88 -7.78 -9.24
CA ILE A 316 2.16 -7.82 -7.79
C ILE A 316 0.88 -7.53 -6.99
N LEU A 317 0.18 -6.44 -7.27
CA LEU A 317 -1.07 -6.10 -6.59
C LEU A 317 -2.09 -7.24 -6.67
N LYS A 318 -2.32 -7.78 -7.87
CA LYS A 318 -3.28 -8.88 -8.06
C LYS A 318 -2.88 -10.16 -7.32
N SER A 319 -1.58 -10.47 -7.26
CA SER A 319 -1.05 -11.63 -6.52
C SER A 319 -1.32 -11.56 -5.01
N LEU A 320 -1.54 -10.35 -4.50
CA LEU A 320 -1.87 -10.05 -3.11
C LEU A 320 -3.37 -9.78 -2.90
N GLY A 321 -4.21 -10.03 -3.92
CA GLY A 321 -5.65 -9.79 -3.87
C GLY A 321 -6.08 -8.33 -4.02
N MET A 322 -5.14 -7.40 -4.22
CA MET A 322 -5.43 -5.99 -4.47
C MET A 322 -5.79 -5.72 -5.94
N SER A 323 -6.34 -4.53 -6.21
CA SER A 323 -6.71 -4.12 -7.56
C SER A 323 -5.68 -3.15 -8.17
N PRO A 324 -5.31 -3.29 -9.46
CA PRO A 324 -4.46 -2.33 -10.15
C PRO A 324 -4.99 -0.90 -10.07
N LEU A 325 -4.14 0.08 -9.77
CA LEU A 325 -4.56 1.49 -9.75
C LEU A 325 -5.03 2.00 -11.12
N PHE A 326 -6.03 2.89 -11.12
CA PHE A 326 -6.37 3.68 -12.29
C PHE A 326 -5.32 4.75 -12.55
N ASN A 327 -5.31 5.30 -13.77
CA ASN A 327 -4.41 6.40 -14.11
C ASN A 327 -4.70 7.66 -13.28
N VAL A 328 -5.97 7.88 -12.94
CA VAL A 328 -6.45 8.98 -12.10
C VAL A 328 -7.51 8.44 -11.17
N GLN A 329 -7.41 8.77 -9.89
CA GLN A 329 -8.36 8.33 -8.87
C GLN A 329 -8.36 9.29 -7.68
N ASP A 330 -9.44 9.30 -6.91
CA ASP A 330 -9.51 9.99 -5.63
C ASP A 330 -9.03 9.07 -4.49
N LYS A 331 -8.99 9.60 -3.26
CA LYS A 331 -8.68 8.84 -2.05
C LYS A 331 -9.55 7.60 -1.87
N THR A 332 -10.84 7.68 -2.20
CA THR A 332 -11.80 6.60 -1.98
C THR A 332 -11.48 5.40 -2.87
N GLU A 333 -11.24 5.66 -4.15
CA GLU A 333 -10.90 4.63 -5.13
C GLU A 333 -9.47 4.11 -4.89
N LEU A 334 -8.53 4.98 -4.51
CA LEU A 334 -7.18 4.56 -4.08
C LEU A 334 -7.25 3.58 -2.91
N GLY A 335 -7.97 3.94 -1.84
CA GLY A 335 -8.15 3.10 -0.66
C GLY A 335 -8.86 1.80 -0.97
N HIS A 336 -9.90 1.83 -1.82
CA HIS A 336 -10.58 0.62 -2.25
C HIS A 336 -9.63 -0.36 -2.97
N ARG A 337 -8.80 0.14 -3.88
CA ARG A 337 -7.91 -0.69 -4.68
C ARG A 337 -6.74 -1.29 -3.90
N LEU A 338 -6.24 -0.55 -2.92
CA LEU A 338 -5.13 -0.96 -2.05
C LEU A 338 -5.59 -1.63 -0.75
N HIS A 339 -6.90 -1.84 -0.58
CA HIS A 339 -7.50 -2.37 0.66
C HIS A 339 -7.21 -1.53 1.92
N LEU A 340 -7.06 -0.22 1.76
CA LEU A 340 -6.78 0.73 2.85
C LEU A 340 -8.03 1.49 3.29
N LYS A 341 -8.11 1.78 4.59
CA LYS A 341 -9.15 2.65 5.17
C LYS A 341 -8.65 4.10 5.24
N LEU A 342 -8.80 4.85 4.15
CA LEU A 342 -8.30 6.22 4.02
C LEU A 342 -9.41 7.23 4.37
N LYS A 343 -9.38 7.77 5.59
CA LYS A 343 -10.41 8.71 6.08
C LYS A 343 -10.28 10.11 5.47
N ASP A 344 -9.06 10.59 5.34
CA ASP A 344 -8.69 11.91 4.84
C ASP A 344 -7.37 11.82 4.08
N ASP A 345 -7.01 12.89 3.36
CA ASP A 345 -5.83 12.89 2.50
C ASP A 345 -4.51 12.89 3.30
N SER A 346 -4.52 13.24 4.59
CA SER A 346 -3.35 13.09 5.49
C SER A 346 -3.01 11.62 5.77
N LYS A 347 -3.94 10.69 5.49
CA LYS A 347 -3.67 9.23 5.52
C LYS A 347 -2.99 8.72 4.24
N ILE A 348 -2.79 9.59 3.25
CA ILE A 348 -2.08 9.27 2.02
C ILE A 348 -0.80 10.10 1.93
N VAL A 349 -0.95 11.41 2.07
CA VAL A 349 0.11 12.40 1.89
C VAL A 349 0.66 12.77 3.27
N PRO A 350 1.94 12.49 3.55
CA PRO A 350 2.57 12.88 4.80
C PRO A 350 2.45 14.37 5.07
N ASN A 351 2.28 14.75 6.33
CA ASN A 351 2.11 16.15 6.73
C ASN A 351 3.35 16.99 6.41
N PHE A 352 4.55 16.41 6.46
CA PHE A 352 5.77 17.11 6.06
C PHE A 352 5.80 17.46 4.57
N ILE A 353 5.07 16.72 3.73
CA ILE A 353 4.85 17.05 2.31
C ILE A 353 3.70 18.06 2.17
N MET A 354 2.60 17.85 2.89
CA MET A 354 1.44 18.75 2.86
C MET A 354 1.79 20.19 3.26
N LYS A 355 2.71 20.39 4.22
CA LYS A 355 3.15 21.73 4.66
C LYS A 355 3.83 22.57 3.58
N LYS A 356 4.27 21.95 2.48
CA LYS A 356 4.88 22.63 1.33
C LYS A 356 3.86 23.00 0.24
N ILE A 357 2.66 22.43 0.29
CA ILE A 357 1.54 22.69 -0.63
C ILE A 357 0.79 23.92 -0.14
#